data_AF-A0A662MXI7-F1
#
_entry.id   AF-A0A662MXI7-F1
#
_cell.length_a   1.000
_cell.length_b   1.000
_cell.length_c   1.000
_cell.angle_alpha   90.00
_cell.angle_beta   90.00
_cell.angle_gamma   90.00
#
_symmetry.space_group_name_H-M   'P 1'
#
loop_
_entity.id
_entity.type
_entity.pdbx_description
1 polymer ?
#
loop_
_entity_poly.entity_id
_entity_poly.type
_entity_poly.pdbx_seq_one_letter_code
_entity_poly.pdbx_strand_id
1 'polypeptide(L)'
;MIPRTMSTQHPDNVFMPFFARSSLLEGEDEVTEAFYAFSLLGIQEQMWDFEGKEVDNFVVKKLLENYSEFFASHRLGEAFRLTPRVPNPGIEKSEAKLLLETLQGIPRSADYAKIFYGDSSPPIFEVILPMTTSCVEIDRVYELYRKFVAGLQYRRVFDIKINEWIGDFEPKEISVIPLFETKEAILNAFSILEDYLQGKSFEYQRVFLARSDPAMNYGLISAVLYDKYALSKLSELEEEMSIEIYPIVGVGSAPFRGH
;
A
#
# COMPACT_ATOMS: atom_id res chain seq x y z
N MET A 1 5.21 13.43 3.66
CA MET A 1 5.80 13.56 2.31
C MET A 1 5.09 12.59 1.38
N ILE A 2 4.70 13.02 0.17
CA ILE A 2 4.19 12.13 -0.88
C ILE A 2 5.38 11.65 -1.72
N PRO A 3 5.64 10.33 -1.79
CA PRO A 3 6.78 9.78 -2.52
C PRO A 3 6.56 9.92 -4.03
N ARG A 4 7.66 10.20 -4.76
CA ARG A 4 7.68 10.24 -6.23
C ARG A 4 8.19 8.94 -6.85
N THR A 5 8.81 8.08 -6.05
CA THR A 5 9.39 6.82 -6.46
C THR A 5 8.91 5.71 -5.54
N MET A 6 8.37 4.65 -6.13
CA MET A 6 7.93 3.44 -5.44
C MET A 6 8.64 2.24 -6.04
N SER A 7 9.39 1.52 -5.22
CA SER A 7 9.92 0.19 -5.52
C SER A 7 8.83 -0.85 -5.25
N THR A 8 8.83 -1.92 -6.03
CA THR A 8 7.83 -2.99 -5.93
C THR A 8 8.52 -4.33 -6.01
N GLN A 9 7.81 -5.39 -5.61
CA GLN A 9 8.35 -6.75 -5.61
C GLN A 9 7.83 -7.57 -6.82
N HIS A 10 7.62 -6.90 -7.96
CA HIS A 10 7.25 -7.58 -9.19
C HIS A 10 8.37 -8.52 -9.65
N PRO A 11 8.07 -9.77 -10.06
CA PRO A 11 9.08 -10.73 -10.51
C PRO A 11 9.44 -10.52 -11.99
N ASP A 12 9.84 -9.31 -12.38
CA ASP A 12 10.18 -8.96 -13.77
C ASP A 12 11.69 -8.87 -14.05
N ASN A 13 12.53 -9.15 -13.05
CA ASN A 13 13.98 -9.20 -13.22
C ASN A 13 14.45 -10.49 -13.91
N VAL A 14 15.48 -10.38 -14.75
CA VAL A 14 16.11 -11.53 -15.43
C VAL A 14 17.25 -12.11 -14.60
N PHE A 15 18.06 -11.23 -14.01
CA PHE A 15 19.23 -11.62 -13.24
C PHE A 15 18.97 -11.53 -11.74
N MET A 16 19.55 -12.46 -11.00
CA MET A 16 19.51 -12.46 -9.54
C MET A 16 20.25 -11.22 -9.01
N PRO A 17 19.63 -10.43 -8.11
CA PRO A 17 20.31 -9.32 -7.45
C PRO A 17 21.52 -9.80 -6.64
N PHE A 18 22.54 -8.97 -6.50
CA PHE A 18 23.80 -9.34 -5.83
C PHE A 18 23.63 -9.66 -4.34
N PHE A 19 22.56 -9.19 -3.70
CA PHE A 19 22.24 -9.41 -2.29
C PHE A 19 21.34 -10.63 -2.07
N ALA A 20 20.78 -11.22 -3.13
CA ALA A 20 19.84 -12.31 -3.04
C ALA A 20 20.55 -13.66 -2.93
N ARG A 21 19.97 -14.58 -2.15
CA ARG A 21 20.47 -15.94 -1.97
C ARG A 21 19.98 -16.87 -3.07
N SER A 22 18.86 -16.55 -3.70
CA SER A 22 18.22 -17.34 -4.74
C SER A 22 17.60 -16.44 -5.81
N SER A 23 17.24 -17.01 -6.96
CA SER A 23 16.54 -16.30 -8.03
C SER A 23 15.13 -15.87 -7.62
N LEU A 24 14.51 -16.58 -6.67
CA LEU A 24 13.24 -16.23 -6.06
C LEU A 24 13.53 -15.40 -4.79
N LEU A 25 13.07 -14.16 -4.78
CA LEU A 25 13.23 -13.25 -3.64
C LEU A 25 12.13 -13.52 -2.61
N GLU A 26 12.51 -13.95 -1.42
CA GLU A 26 11.59 -14.25 -0.32
C GLU A 26 12.22 -13.89 1.03
N GLY A 27 11.39 -13.52 2.01
CA GLY A 27 11.81 -13.35 3.40
C GLY A 27 12.89 -12.30 3.58
N GLU A 28 14.06 -12.69 4.10
CA GLU A 28 15.18 -11.77 4.38
C GLU A 28 15.73 -11.08 3.13
N ASP A 29 15.65 -11.74 1.96
CA ASP A 29 16.14 -11.15 0.71
C ASP A 29 15.30 -9.93 0.33
N GLU A 30 13.98 -9.96 0.59
CA GLU A 30 13.07 -8.85 0.35
C GLU A 30 13.24 -7.71 1.35
N VAL A 31 13.55 -8.03 2.61
CA VAL A 31 13.89 -7.02 3.63
C VAL A 31 15.17 -6.29 3.23
N THR A 32 16.14 -7.03 2.70
CA THR A 32 17.39 -6.48 2.18
C THR A 32 17.15 -5.65 0.92
N GLU A 33 16.27 -6.08 0.02
CA GLU A 33 15.85 -5.32 -1.16
C GLU A 33 15.21 -3.98 -0.77
N ALA A 34 14.26 -3.99 0.17
CA ALA A 34 13.61 -2.77 0.64
C ALA A 34 14.63 -1.79 1.24
N PHE A 35 15.56 -2.29 2.07
CA PHE A 35 16.64 -1.45 2.60
C PHE A 35 17.56 -0.91 1.49
N TYR A 36 17.91 -1.73 0.49
CA TYR A 36 18.74 -1.31 -0.64
C TYR A 36 18.04 -0.21 -1.46
N ALA A 37 16.74 -0.35 -1.71
CA ALA A 37 15.92 0.65 -2.39
C ALA A 37 15.94 2.00 -1.66
N PHE A 38 15.76 1.99 -0.33
CA PHE A 38 15.80 3.21 0.47
C PHE A 38 17.20 3.84 0.54
N SER A 39 18.20 3.04 0.91
CA SER A 39 19.52 3.54 1.31
C SER A 39 20.43 3.89 0.14
N LEU A 40 20.42 3.12 -0.94
CA LEU A 40 21.35 3.29 -2.07
C LEU A 40 20.69 3.83 -3.32
N LEU A 41 19.44 3.47 -3.60
CA LEU A 41 18.72 3.98 -4.78
C LEU A 41 17.97 5.29 -4.50
N GLY A 42 17.79 5.66 -3.23
CA GLY A 42 17.02 6.85 -2.84
C GLY A 42 15.54 6.75 -3.21
N ILE A 43 15.02 5.52 -3.33
CA ILE A 43 13.60 5.29 -3.56
C ILE A 43 12.84 5.63 -2.28
N GLN A 44 11.71 6.32 -2.40
CA GLN A 44 11.02 6.92 -1.27
C GLN A 44 9.93 6.02 -0.67
N GLU A 45 9.53 4.98 -1.40
CA GLU A 45 8.48 4.06 -0.99
C GLU A 45 8.76 2.64 -1.45
N GLN A 46 8.43 1.67 -0.60
CA GLN A 46 8.42 0.26 -0.95
C GLN A 46 6.97 -0.24 -0.88
N MET A 47 6.46 -0.78 -1.99
CA MET A 47 5.26 -1.59 -1.98
C MET A 47 5.61 -2.98 -1.44
N TRP A 48 4.84 -3.45 -0.46
CA TRP A 48 5.02 -4.79 0.12
C TRP A 48 3.83 -5.67 -0.27
N ASP A 49 4.09 -6.70 -1.06
CA ASP A 49 3.05 -7.44 -1.79
C ASP A 49 2.54 -8.66 -1.03
N PHE A 50 1.42 -8.50 -0.31
CA PHE A 50 0.70 -9.59 0.37
C PHE A 50 -0.31 -10.29 -0.55
N GLU A 51 -0.52 -9.82 -1.78
CA GLU A 51 -1.50 -10.39 -2.68
C GLU A 51 -0.94 -11.64 -3.39
N GLY A 52 0.22 -11.49 -4.02
CA GLY A 52 0.74 -12.51 -4.95
C GLY A 52 1.60 -13.63 -4.34
N LYS A 53 1.93 -13.60 -3.04
CA LYS A 53 2.90 -14.53 -2.44
C LYS A 53 2.88 -14.59 -0.90
N GLU A 54 3.55 -15.60 -0.34
CA GLU A 54 3.84 -15.68 1.08
C GLU A 54 4.94 -14.66 1.46
N VAL A 55 4.59 -13.65 2.26
CA VAL A 55 5.51 -12.56 2.63
C VAL A 55 5.81 -12.46 4.12
N ASP A 56 6.89 -11.75 4.42
CA ASP A 56 7.30 -11.49 5.79
C ASP A 56 6.39 -10.48 6.51
N ASN A 57 5.64 -10.99 7.49
CA ASN A 57 4.75 -10.21 8.34
C ASN A 57 5.47 -9.25 9.31
N PHE A 58 6.79 -9.36 9.47
CA PHE A 58 7.61 -8.61 10.42
C PHE A 58 8.61 -7.67 9.74
N VAL A 59 8.39 -7.32 8.47
CA VAL A 59 9.27 -6.41 7.70
C VAL A 59 9.65 -5.13 8.44
N VAL A 60 8.71 -4.44 9.11
CA VAL A 60 9.00 -3.22 9.88
C VAL A 60 9.98 -3.51 11.01
N LYS A 61 9.73 -4.57 11.80
CA LYS A 61 10.62 -4.97 12.88
C LYS A 61 12.03 -5.24 12.36
N LYS A 62 12.14 -6.03 11.29
CA LYS A 62 13.42 -6.43 10.70
C LYS A 62 14.17 -5.24 10.12
N LEU A 63 13.49 -4.32 9.43
CA LEU A 63 14.11 -3.09 8.92
C LEU A 63 14.70 -2.26 10.06
N LEU A 64 13.94 -2.03 11.13
CA LEU A 64 14.38 -1.23 12.27
C LEU A 64 15.50 -1.91 13.08
N GLU A 65 15.42 -3.22 13.30
CA GLU A 65 16.45 -3.96 14.05
C GLU A 65 17.74 -4.15 13.25
N ASN A 66 17.64 -4.59 11.99
CA ASN A 66 18.82 -4.92 11.16
C ASN A 66 19.54 -3.66 10.66
N TYR A 67 18.83 -2.55 10.46
CA TYR A 67 19.36 -1.32 9.88
C TYR A 67 19.11 -0.09 10.77
N SER A 68 19.24 -0.29 12.08
CA SER A 68 18.95 0.71 13.11
C SER A 68 19.62 2.07 12.90
N GLU A 69 20.91 2.11 12.58
CA GLU A 69 21.64 3.37 12.36
C GLU A 69 21.03 4.23 11.24
N PHE A 70 20.58 3.58 10.15
CA PHE A 70 19.96 4.27 9.02
C PHE A 70 18.58 4.82 9.40
N PHE A 71 17.72 3.98 10.00
CA PHE A 71 16.36 4.39 10.34
C PHE A 71 16.30 5.37 11.52
N ALA A 72 17.30 5.38 12.41
CA ALA A 72 17.43 6.40 13.45
C ALA A 72 17.53 7.82 12.88
N SER A 73 18.13 7.99 11.69
CA SER A 73 18.22 9.27 10.99
C SER A 73 17.16 9.46 9.90
N HIS A 74 16.55 8.37 9.42
CA HIS A 74 15.54 8.38 8.36
C HIS A 74 14.31 7.57 8.76
N ARG A 75 13.36 8.21 9.45
CA ARG A 75 12.22 7.52 10.06
C ARG A 75 11.29 6.90 9.00
N LEU A 76 11.00 5.62 9.14
CA LEU A 76 9.98 4.91 8.36
C LEU A 76 8.58 5.43 8.73
N GLY A 77 7.77 5.79 7.74
CA GLY A 77 6.50 6.50 7.89
C GLY A 77 6.61 8.01 7.62
N GLU A 78 7.80 8.60 7.73
CA GLU A 78 8.02 10.04 7.53
C GLU A 78 8.95 10.33 6.34
N ALA A 79 10.18 9.79 6.40
CA ALA A 79 11.20 9.93 5.37
C ALA A 79 11.04 8.91 4.24
N PHE A 80 10.54 7.72 4.57
CA PHE A 80 10.28 6.63 3.63
C PHE A 80 8.90 6.03 3.92
N ARG A 81 8.22 5.52 2.91
CA ARG A 81 6.93 4.82 3.06
C ARG A 81 7.07 3.32 2.84
N LEU A 82 6.31 2.56 3.60
CA LEU A 82 6.07 1.14 3.36
C LEU A 82 4.56 0.96 3.18
N THR A 83 4.15 0.47 2.01
CA THR A 83 2.73 0.45 1.63
C THR A 83 2.34 -0.97 1.23
N PRO A 84 1.63 -1.70 2.11
CA PRO A 84 1.15 -3.04 1.80
C PRO A 84 0.17 -3.03 0.61
N ARG A 85 0.40 -3.88 -0.40
CA ARG A 85 -0.63 -4.31 -1.34
C ARG A 85 -1.33 -5.51 -0.73
N VAL A 86 -2.58 -5.33 -0.33
CA VAL A 86 -3.38 -6.37 0.34
C VAL A 86 -4.11 -7.24 -0.69
N PRO A 87 -4.50 -8.48 -0.37
CA PRO A 87 -5.34 -9.27 -1.27
C PRO A 87 -6.75 -8.67 -1.38
N ASN A 88 -7.38 -8.83 -2.55
CA ASN A 88 -8.76 -8.43 -2.76
C ASN A 88 -9.71 -9.62 -2.49
N PRO A 89 -10.46 -9.63 -1.37
CA PRO A 89 -11.33 -10.74 -1.00
C PRO A 89 -12.52 -10.93 -1.96
N GLY A 90 -12.80 -9.94 -2.83
CA GLY A 90 -13.77 -10.05 -3.91
C GLY A 90 -13.35 -11.06 -4.98
N ILE A 91 -12.05 -11.14 -5.25
CA ILE A 91 -11.46 -11.94 -6.32
C ILE A 91 -10.71 -13.16 -5.75
N GLU A 92 -9.87 -12.94 -4.75
CA GLU A 92 -8.95 -13.93 -4.20
C GLU A 92 -9.56 -14.64 -2.99
N LYS A 93 -10.48 -15.58 -3.26
CA LYS A 93 -11.25 -16.24 -2.20
C LYS A 93 -10.41 -17.10 -1.26
N SER A 94 -9.31 -17.69 -1.74
CA SER A 94 -8.41 -18.50 -0.90
C SER A 94 -7.66 -17.63 0.11
N GLU A 95 -7.19 -16.46 -0.31
CA GLU A 95 -6.39 -15.53 0.49
C GLU A 95 -7.22 -14.42 1.14
N ALA A 96 -8.55 -14.48 1.06
CA ALA A 96 -9.42 -13.43 1.59
C ALA A 96 -9.21 -13.13 3.09
N LYS A 97 -8.74 -14.11 3.88
CA LYS A 97 -8.41 -13.91 5.30
C LYS A 97 -7.09 -13.19 5.52
N LEU A 98 -6.15 -13.31 4.58
CA LEU A 98 -4.87 -12.63 4.62
C LEU A 98 -5.02 -11.11 4.59
N LEU A 99 -6.12 -10.57 4.01
CA LEU A 99 -6.49 -9.16 4.16
C LEU A 99 -6.58 -8.77 5.64
N LEU A 100 -7.34 -9.53 6.43
CA LEU A 100 -7.54 -9.23 7.85
C LEU A 100 -6.23 -9.36 8.63
N GLU A 101 -5.45 -10.40 8.34
CA GLU A 101 -4.14 -10.62 8.97
C GLU A 101 -3.16 -9.47 8.67
N THR A 102 -3.12 -9.01 7.41
CA THR A 102 -2.29 -7.88 6.98
C THR A 102 -2.70 -6.59 7.69
N LEU A 103 -4.00 -6.29 7.73
CA LEU A 103 -4.51 -5.12 8.43
C LEU A 103 -4.24 -5.17 9.94
N GLN A 104 -4.36 -6.35 10.57
CA GLN A 104 -4.01 -6.56 11.99
C GLN A 104 -2.51 -6.43 12.27
N GLY A 105 -1.64 -6.60 11.26
CA GLY A 105 -0.20 -6.37 11.36
C GLY A 105 0.20 -4.90 11.48
N ILE A 106 -0.68 -3.97 11.10
CA ILE A 106 -0.38 -2.52 11.10
C ILE A 106 -0.18 -1.98 12.54
N PRO A 107 -1.09 -2.19 13.51
CA PRO A 107 -0.86 -1.79 14.91
C PRO A 107 0.42 -2.35 15.52
N ARG A 108 0.72 -3.63 15.26
CA ARG A 108 1.97 -4.25 15.70
C ARG A 108 3.19 -3.55 15.11
N SER A 109 3.12 -3.13 13.84
CA SER A 109 4.19 -2.38 13.20
C SER A 109 4.37 -1.00 13.84
N ALA A 110 3.28 -0.35 14.23
CA ALA A 110 3.31 0.90 15.00
C ALA A 110 3.96 0.71 16.38
N ASP A 111 3.69 -0.41 17.07
CA ASP A 111 4.34 -0.71 18.35
C ASP A 111 5.86 -0.86 18.21
N TYR A 112 6.33 -1.57 17.18
CA TYR A 112 7.76 -1.69 16.92
C TYR A 112 8.42 -0.35 16.62
N ALA A 113 7.79 0.48 15.79
CA ALA A 113 8.27 1.84 15.53
C ALA A 113 8.28 2.69 16.80
N LYS A 114 7.23 2.60 17.63
CA LYS A 114 7.14 3.34 18.89
C LYS A 114 8.22 2.94 19.89
N ILE A 115 8.52 1.66 20.01
CA ILE A 115 9.62 1.16 20.84
C ILE A 115 10.97 1.68 20.30
N PHE A 116 11.16 1.63 18.98
CA PHE A 116 12.42 2.01 18.34
C PHE A 116 12.70 3.53 18.42
N TYR A 117 11.70 4.36 18.14
CA TYR A 117 11.86 5.83 18.10
C TYR A 117 11.53 6.53 19.43
N GLY A 118 10.81 5.88 20.34
CA GLY A 118 10.40 6.46 21.63
C GLY A 118 9.18 7.38 21.57
N ASP A 119 8.54 7.54 20.41
CA ASP A 119 7.29 8.28 20.22
C ASP A 119 6.32 7.54 19.29
N SER A 120 5.06 7.99 19.23
CA SER A 120 4.05 7.36 18.37
C SER A 120 4.09 7.93 16.96
N SER A 121 4.75 7.23 16.04
CA SER A 121 4.73 7.52 14.60
C SER A 121 4.51 6.21 13.83
N PRO A 122 3.28 5.92 13.38
CA PRO A 122 2.98 4.66 12.70
C PRO A 122 3.70 4.59 11.34
N PRO A 123 4.47 3.51 11.06
CA PRO A 123 5.28 3.40 9.85
C PRO A 123 4.43 3.04 8.62
N ILE A 124 3.20 2.56 8.83
CA ILE A 124 2.23 2.18 7.80
C ILE A 124 0.90 2.86 8.14
N PHE A 125 0.36 3.60 7.18
CA PHE A 125 -0.93 4.30 7.30
C PHE A 125 -1.71 4.32 5.97
N GLU A 126 -1.20 3.64 4.94
CA GLU A 126 -1.81 3.47 3.63
C GLU A 126 -1.72 2.00 3.22
N VAL A 127 -2.74 1.50 2.52
CA VAL A 127 -2.74 0.16 1.91
C VAL A 127 -3.25 0.24 0.47
N ILE A 128 -2.76 -0.61 -0.41
CA ILE A 128 -3.19 -0.71 -1.82
C ILE A 128 -4.17 -1.87 -1.96
N LEU A 129 -5.36 -1.61 -2.52
CA LEU A 129 -6.36 -2.63 -2.85
C LEU A 129 -6.32 -2.93 -4.37
N PRO A 130 -5.79 -4.08 -4.81
CA PRO A 130 -5.75 -4.47 -6.22
C PRO A 130 -7.14 -4.81 -6.75
N MET A 131 -7.25 -4.89 -8.08
CA MET A 131 -8.45 -5.30 -8.80
C MET A 131 -9.71 -4.55 -8.36
N THR A 132 -9.57 -3.27 -7.98
CA THR A 132 -10.70 -2.50 -7.47
C THR A 132 -11.66 -2.19 -8.61
N THR A 133 -12.97 -2.41 -8.38
CA THR A 133 -14.00 -2.12 -9.39
C THR A 133 -15.14 -1.23 -8.88
N SER A 134 -15.22 -0.97 -7.57
CA SER A 134 -16.27 -0.13 -6.98
C SER A 134 -15.85 0.54 -5.68
N CYS A 135 -16.49 1.65 -5.34
CA CYS A 135 -16.26 2.39 -4.08
C CYS A 135 -16.58 1.54 -2.85
N VAL A 136 -17.58 0.65 -2.96
CA VAL A 136 -18.01 -0.26 -1.90
C VAL A 136 -16.88 -1.21 -1.46
N GLU A 137 -16.01 -1.62 -2.38
CA GLU A 137 -14.84 -2.45 -2.04
C GLU A 137 -13.81 -1.68 -1.21
N ILE A 138 -13.55 -0.43 -1.60
CA ILE A 138 -12.66 0.49 -0.88
C ILE A 138 -13.21 0.76 0.53
N ASP A 139 -14.50 1.08 0.62
CA ASP A 139 -15.18 1.33 1.90
C ASP A 139 -15.16 0.13 2.84
N ARG A 140 -15.30 -1.10 2.30
CA ARG A 140 -15.21 -2.31 3.11
C ARG A 140 -13.85 -2.42 3.78
N VAL A 141 -12.75 -2.15 3.08
CA VAL A 141 -11.39 -2.21 3.65
C VAL A 141 -11.19 -1.10 4.68
N TYR A 142 -11.57 0.14 4.34
CA TYR A 142 -11.45 1.29 5.24
C TYR A 142 -12.23 1.07 6.55
N GLU A 143 -13.50 0.67 6.45
CA GLU A 143 -14.35 0.43 7.62
C GLU A 143 -13.96 -0.83 8.39
N LEU A 144 -13.47 -1.87 7.70
CA LEU A 144 -12.93 -3.07 8.36
C LEU A 144 -11.76 -2.68 9.27
N TYR A 145 -10.80 -1.92 8.77
CA TYR A 145 -9.68 -1.45 9.58
C TYR A 145 -10.17 -0.57 10.74
N ARG A 146 -10.90 0.50 10.43
CA ARG A 146 -11.31 1.51 11.41
C ARG A 146 -12.16 0.93 12.55
N LYS A 147 -13.12 0.05 12.22
CA LYS A 147 -14.05 -0.50 13.22
C LYS A 147 -13.59 -1.80 13.87
N PHE A 148 -12.93 -2.68 13.11
CA PHE A 148 -12.64 -4.05 13.55
C PHE A 148 -11.16 -4.35 13.76
N VAL A 149 -10.26 -3.48 13.34
CA VAL A 149 -8.83 -3.52 13.71
C VAL A 149 -8.56 -2.46 14.77
N ALA A 150 -8.50 -1.18 14.37
CA ALA A 150 -8.25 -0.09 15.30
C ALA A 150 -9.36 0.04 16.35
N GLY A 151 -10.63 -0.07 15.94
CA GLY A 151 -11.77 0.01 16.85
C GLY A 151 -11.88 -1.15 17.86
N LEU A 152 -11.17 -2.26 17.63
CA LEU A 152 -11.16 -3.40 18.53
C LEU A 152 -10.60 -3.02 19.91
N GLN A 153 -9.67 -2.07 19.94
CA GLN A 153 -9.00 -1.58 21.15
C GLN A 153 -9.97 -1.09 22.24
N TYR A 154 -11.16 -0.60 21.85
CA TYR A 154 -12.19 -0.10 22.78
C TYR A 154 -13.17 -1.18 23.27
N ARG A 155 -13.11 -2.40 22.73
CA ARG A 155 -13.91 -3.53 23.18
C ARG A 155 -13.31 -4.11 24.45
N ARG A 156 -14.15 -4.78 25.24
CA ARG A 156 -13.71 -5.51 26.44
C ARG A 156 -13.47 -6.97 26.10
N VAL A 157 -12.35 -7.49 26.57
CA VAL A 157 -12.10 -8.94 26.69
C VAL A 157 -12.27 -9.29 28.15
N PHE A 158 -13.36 -10.00 28.47
CA PHE A 158 -13.75 -10.30 29.84
C PHE A 158 -13.87 -9.04 30.73
N ASP A 159 -12.89 -8.76 31.58
CA ASP A 159 -12.89 -7.71 32.60
C ASP A 159 -12.00 -6.49 32.29
N ILE A 160 -11.33 -6.47 31.13
CA ILE A 160 -10.42 -5.39 30.73
C ILE A 160 -10.72 -4.90 29.31
N LYS A 161 -10.51 -3.60 29.02
CA LYS A 161 -10.51 -3.17 27.61
C LYS A 161 -9.26 -3.69 26.91
N ILE A 162 -9.37 -3.99 25.63
CA ILE A 162 -8.24 -4.55 24.88
C ILE A 162 -7.03 -3.60 24.94
N ASN A 163 -7.23 -2.29 24.78
CA ASN A 163 -6.12 -1.34 24.86
C ASN A 163 -5.46 -1.22 26.24
N GLU A 164 -6.22 -1.37 27.31
CA GLU A 164 -5.71 -1.40 28.69
C GLU A 164 -4.81 -2.61 28.94
N TRP A 165 -4.96 -3.70 28.16
CA TRP A 165 -4.18 -4.92 28.31
C TRP A 165 -2.99 -5.02 27.36
N ILE A 166 -3.19 -4.71 26.07
CA ILE A 166 -2.18 -4.94 25.02
C ILE A 166 -1.71 -3.66 24.32
N GLY A 167 -2.16 -2.48 24.76
CA GLY A 167 -1.77 -1.19 24.19
C GLY A 167 -2.77 -0.63 23.18
N ASP A 168 -2.65 0.67 22.91
CA ASP A 168 -3.48 1.37 21.93
C ASP A 168 -3.15 0.93 20.49
N PHE A 169 -4.16 0.95 19.62
CA PHE A 169 -4.00 0.54 18.22
C PHE A 169 -3.84 1.78 17.36
N GLU A 170 -2.65 1.94 16.79
CA GLU A 170 -2.28 3.06 15.92
C GLU A 170 -1.84 2.57 14.52
N PRO A 171 -2.11 3.32 13.44
CA PRO A 171 -2.96 4.50 13.41
C PRO A 171 -4.44 4.15 13.62
N LYS A 172 -5.26 5.09 14.07
CA LYS A 172 -6.71 4.87 14.26
C LYS A 172 -7.47 4.67 12.95
N GLU A 173 -6.93 5.20 11.87
CA GLU A 173 -7.46 5.11 10.52
C GLU A 173 -6.31 4.89 9.53
N ILE A 174 -6.61 4.30 8.39
CA ILE A 174 -5.69 4.17 7.25
C ILE A 174 -6.36 4.75 6.01
N SER A 175 -5.57 5.16 5.02
CA SER A 175 -6.10 5.45 3.69
C SER A 175 -5.99 4.22 2.80
N VAL A 176 -7.02 3.98 1.99
CA VAL A 176 -7.04 2.87 1.03
C VAL A 176 -6.77 3.43 -0.36
N ILE A 177 -5.73 2.95 -1.01
CA ILE A 177 -5.31 3.32 -2.36
C ILE A 177 -5.92 2.29 -3.32
N PRO A 178 -6.97 2.63 -4.08
CA PRO A 178 -7.51 1.72 -5.07
C PRO A 178 -6.53 1.55 -6.24
N LEU A 179 -6.25 0.30 -6.60
CA LEU A 179 -5.52 -0.07 -7.81
C LEU A 179 -6.51 -0.57 -8.87
N PHE A 180 -6.59 0.19 -9.97
CA PHE A 180 -7.47 -0.07 -11.10
C PHE A 180 -6.70 -0.74 -12.25
N GLU A 181 -7.12 -1.95 -12.63
CA GLU A 181 -6.37 -2.83 -13.57
C GLU A 181 -7.13 -3.17 -14.86
N THR A 182 -8.45 -2.98 -14.90
CA THR A 182 -9.27 -3.24 -16.09
C THR A 182 -9.60 -1.95 -16.83
N LYS A 183 -9.90 -2.06 -18.12
CA LYS A 183 -10.31 -0.89 -18.93
C LYS A 183 -11.49 -0.17 -18.30
N GLU A 184 -12.53 -0.92 -17.92
CA GLU A 184 -13.75 -0.36 -17.35
C GLU A 184 -13.46 0.34 -16.02
N ALA A 185 -12.60 -0.23 -15.18
CA ALA A 185 -12.25 0.37 -13.90
C ALA A 185 -11.40 1.64 -14.07
N ILE A 186 -10.39 1.62 -14.95
CA ILE A 186 -9.53 2.79 -15.21
C ILE A 186 -10.33 3.95 -15.79
N LEU A 187 -11.19 3.69 -16.78
CA LEU A 187 -12.00 4.74 -17.39
C LEU A 187 -13.05 5.35 -16.44
N ASN A 188 -13.43 4.62 -15.38
CA ASN A 188 -14.36 5.09 -14.35
C ASN A 188 -13.67 5.43 -13.01
N ALA A 189 -12.34 5.45 -12.96
CA ALA A 189 -11.59 5.64 -11.72
C ALA A 189 -11.98 6.91 -10.98
N PHE A 190 -12.22 8.02 -11.70
CA PHE A 190 -12.65 9.29 -11.12
C PHE A 190 -14.01 9.17 -10.41
N SER A 191 -15.01 8.55 -11.04
CA SER A 191 -16.34 8.39 -10.46
C SER A 191 -16.33 7.46 -9.25
N ILE A 192 -15.55 6.37 -9.32
CA ILE A 192 -15.37 5.45 -8.18
C ILE A 192 -14.70 6.17 -7.00
N LEU A 193 -13.69 7.00 -7.29
CA LEU A 193 -12.96 7.74 -6.27
C LEU A 193 -13.83 8.85 -5.66
N GLU A 194 -14.61 9.57 -6.48
CA GLU A 194 -15.58 10.57 -6.03
C GLU A 194 -16.55 9.97 -5.02
N ASP A 195 -17.19 8.86 -5.37
CA ASP A 195 -18.12 8.15 -4.48
C ASP A 195 -17.45 7.72 -3.17
N TYR A 196 -16.18 7.29 -3.23
CA TYR A 196 -15.42 6.93 -2.03
C TYR A 196 -15.10 8.16 -1.16
N LEU A 197 -14.77 9.30 -1.76
CA LEU A 197 -14.39 10.51 -1.03
C LEU A 197 -15.59 11.23 -0.41
N GLN A 198 -16.80 11.03 -0.95
CA GLN A 198 -18.02 11.64 -0.43
C GLN A 198 -18.23 11.37 1.08
N GLY A 199 -18.41 12.45 1.84
CA GLY A 199 -18.69 12.39 3.27
C GLY A 199 -17.49 12.00 4.15
N LYS A 200 -16.28 11.88 3.57
CA LYS A 200 -15.03 11.64 4.30
C LYS A 200 -14.16 12.89 4.27
N SER A 201 -13.33 13.05 5.30
CA SER A 201 -12.43 14.20 5.46
C SER A 201 -10.99 13.74 5.26
N PHE A 202 -10.54 13.69 4.01
CA PHE A 202 -9.15 13.42 3.67
C PHE A 202 -8.41 14.71 3.35
N GLU A 203 -7.18 14.85 3.83
CA GLU A 203 -6.28 15.93 3.38
C GLU A 203 -5.85 15.70 1.93
N TYR A 204 -5.63 14.44 1.57
CA TYR A 204 -5.29 14.00 0.23
C TYR A 204 -5.74 12.55 0.01
N GLN A 205 -5.82 12.13 -1.25
CA GLN A 205 -6.11 10.75 -1.63
C GLN A 205 -5.16 10.27 -2.73
N ARG A 206 -4.65 9.05 -2.58
CA ARG A 206 -3.83 8.40 -3.61
C ARG A 206 -4.68 7.43 -4.44
N VAL A 207 -4.33 7.26 -5.70
CA VAL A 207 -5.00 6.33 -6.63
C VAL A 207 -3.95 5.66 -7.50
N PHE A 208 -4.12 4.37 -7.79
CA PHE A 208 -3.13 3.60 -8.54
C PHE A 208 -3.75 3.09 -9.85
N LEU A 209 -3.13 3.44 -10.97
CA LEU A 209 -3.50 2.99 -12.31
C LEU A 209 -2.49 1.97 -12.82
N ALA A 210 -2.94 0.76 -13.14
CA ALA A 210 -2.07 -0.26 -13.71
C ALA A 210 -1.87 -0.01 -15.20
N ARG A 211 -0.64 -0.16 -15.67
CA ARG A 211 -0.32 -0.01 -17.10
C ARG A 211 -0.07 -1.36 -17.79
N SER A 212 0.42 -2.35 -17.03
CA SER A 212 0.83 -3.66 -17.55
C SER A 212 -0.36 -4.52 -17.98
N ASP A 213 -1.34 -4.71 -17.08
CA ASP A 213 -2.52 -5.54 -17.34
C ASP A 213 -3.39 -4.98 -18.47
N PRO A 214 -3.67 -3.66 -18.55
CA PRO A 214 -4.38 -3.12 -19.69
C PRO A 214 -3.62 -3.26 -21.01
N ALA A 215 -2.28 -3.11 -21.00
CA ALA A 215 -1.49 -3.28 -22.22
C ALA A 215 -1.57 -4.73 -22.74
N MET A 216 -1.50 -5.71 -21.83
CA MET A 216 -1.66 -7.13 -22.16
C MET A 216 -3.06 -7.44 -22.71
N ASN A 217 -4.10 -6.89 -22.10
CA ASN A 217 -5.49 -7.23 -22.43
C ASN A 217 -6.08 -6.42 -23.60
N TYR A 218 -5.63 -5.18 -23.80
CA TYR A 218 -6.25 -4.24 -24.75
C TYR A 218 -5.26 -3.56 -25.71
N GLY A 219 -3.97 -3.88 -25.59
CA GLY A 219 -2.89 -3.32 -26.42
C GLY A 219 -2.26 -2.07 -25.84
N LEU A 220 -0.98 -1.87 -26.19
CA LEU A 220 -0.11 -0.79 -25.68
C LEU A 220 -0.73 0.62 -25.82
N ILE A 221 -1.18 0.96 -27.03
CA ILE A 221 -1.70 2.31 -27.32
C ILE A 221 -2.97 2.57 -26.50
N SER A 222 -3.87 1.57 -26.44
CA SER A 222 -5.11 1.66 -25.68
C SER A 222 -4.84 1.91 -24.19
N ALA A 223 -3.92 1.14 -23.59
CA ALA A 223 -3.55 1.29 -22.19
C ALA A 223 -3.05 2.70 -21.86
N VAL A 224 -2.15 3.25 -22.68
CA VAL A 224 -1.63 4.62 -22.52
C VAL A 224 -2.75 5.66 -22.62
N LEU A 225 -3.71 5.47 -23.53
CA LEU A 225 -4.85 6.38 -23.67
C LEU A 225 -5.80 6.32 -22.48
N TYR A 226 -6.03 5.13 -21.92
CA TYR A 226 -6.88 4.95 -20.73
C TYR A 226 -6.27 5.67 -19.51
N ASP A 227 -4.97 5.49 -19.26
CA ASP A 227 -4.29 6.16 -18.14
C ASP A 227 -4.30 7.69 -18.32
N LYS A 228 -4.00 8.18 -19.52
CA LYS A 228 -4.05 9.63 -19.79
C LYS A 228 -5.43 10.23 -19.59
N TYR A 229 -6.47 9.52 -20.04
CA TYR A 229 -7.85 9.93 -19.81
C TYR A 229 -8.19 9.94 -18.32
N ALA A 230 -7.85 8.87 -17.59
CA ALA A 230 -8.10 8.76 -16.16
C ALA A 230 -7.37 9.85 -15.37
N LEU A 231 -6.10 10.12 -15.66
CA LEU A 231 -5.32 11.19 -15.04
C LEU A 231 -5.93 12.58 -15.29
N SER A 232 -6.42 12.84 -16.51
CA SER A 232 -7.13 14.09 -16.81
C SER A 232 -8.39 14.24 -15.97
N LYS A 233 -9.17 13.17 -15.82
CA LYS A 233 -10.41 13.19 -15.04
C LYS A 233 -10.18 13.26 -13.54
N LEU A 234 -9.10 12.64 -13.04
CA LEU A 234 -8.69 12.75 -11.64
C LEU A 234 -8.25 14.18 -11.30
N SER A 235 -7.60 14.89 -12.24
CA SER A 235 -7.26 16.31 -12.07
C SER A 235 -8.50 17.20 -12.01
N GLU A 236 -9.53 16.93 -12.82
CA GLU A 236 -10.83 17.64 -12.73
C GLU A 236 -11.49 17.38 -11.37
N LEU A 237 -11.51 16.12 -10.92
CA LEU A 237 -12.08 15.74 -9.62
C LEU A 237 -11.37 16.39 -8.43
N GLU A 238 -10.03 16.50 -8.48
CA GLU A 238 -9.24 17.20 -7.45
C GLU A 238 -9.71 18.66 -7.28
N GLU A 239 -9.95 19.37 -8.38
CA GLU A 239 -10.48 20.73 -8.35
C GLU A 239 -11.91 20.79 -7.80
N GLU A 240 -12.77 19.86 -8.25
CA GLU A 240 -14.19 19.81 -7.84
C GLU A 240 -14.36 19.50 -6.34
N MET A 241 -13.57 18.57 -5.81
CA MET A 241 -13.66 18.15 -4.40
C MET A 241 -12.79 19.00 -3.47
N SER A 242 -11.83 19.76 -4.00
CA SER A 242 -10.82 20.47 -3.21
C SER A 242 -10.05 19.53 -2.25
N ILE A 243 -9.75 18.32 -2.73
CA ILE A 243 -8.94 17.29 -2.05
C ILE A 243 -7.78 16.97 -2.98
N GLU A 244 -6.54 17.06 -2.50
CA GLU A 244 -5.37 16.75 -3.32
C GLU A 244 -5.41 15.27 -3.78
N ILE A 245 -5.25 15.01 -5.07
CA ILE A 245 -5.22 13.65 -5.62
C ILE A 245 -3.83 13.35 -6.13
N TYR A 246 -3.26 12.23 -5.67
CA TYR A 246 -1.90 11.82 -6.00
C TYR A 246 -1.89 10.47 -6.73
N PRO A 247 -1.93 10.48 -8.07
CA PRO A 247 -1.90 9.25 -8.86
C PRO A 247 -0.54 8.54 -8.82
N ILE A 248 -0.59 7.21 -8.83
CA ILE A 248 0.52 6.29 -9.00
C ILE A 248 0.29 5.55 -10.31
N VAL A 249 1.32 5.41 -11.14
CA VAL A 249 1.22 4.67 -12.41
C VAL A 249 2.15 3.46 -12.37
N GLY A 250 1.56 2.28 -12.58
CA GLY A 250 2.23 1.00 -12.42
C GLY A 250 2.93 0.57 -13.70
N VAL A 251 4.20 0.95 -13.83
CA VAL A 251 4.98 0.80 -15.06
C VAL A 251 6.14 -0.19 -14.88
N GLY A 252 6.30 -1.08 -15.86
CA GLY A 252 7.49 -1.94 -15.99
C GLY A 252 8.53 -1.38 -16.96
N SER A 253 9.77 -1.84 -16.91
CA SER A 253 10.84 -1.25 -17.73
C SER A 253 10.69 -1.48 -19.24
N ALA A 254 10.05 -2.57 -19.65
CA ALA A 254 9.83 -2.87 -21.06
C ALA A 254 8.80 -1.90 -21.69
N PRO A 255 8.92 -1.51 -22.98
CA PRO A 255 7.95 -0.60 -23.61
C PRO A 255 6.51 -1.08 -23.58
N PHE A 256 6.30 -2.39 -23.57
CA PHE A 256 4.96 -2.97 -23.43
C PHE A 256 4.35 -2.81 -22.02
N ARG A 257 5.15 -2.45 -21.01
CA ARG A 257 4.71 -2.28 -19.62
C ARG A 257 4.98 -0.90 -18.98
N GLY A 258 5.85 -0.04 -19.52
CA GLY A 258 6.06 1.32 -18.95
C GLY A 258 6.55 2.44 -19.87
N HIS A 259 7.68 2.23 -20.55
CA HIS A 259 8.46 3.21 -21.35
C HIS A 259 7.70 4.34 -22.05
#